data_AF-A0AAV3F533-F1
#
_entry.id   AF-A0AAV3F533-F1
#
_cell.length_a   1.000
_cell.length_b   1.000
_cell.length_c   1.000
_cell.angle_alpha   90.00
_cell.angle_beta   90.00
_cell.angle_gamma   90.00
#
_symmetry.space_group_name_H-M   'P 1'
#
loop_
_entity.id
_entity.type
_entity.pdbx_description
1 polymer ?
#
loop_
_entity_poly.entity_id
_entity_poly.type
_entity_poly.pdbx_seq_one_letter_code
_entity_poly.pdbx_strand_id
1 'polypeptide(L)'
;MMTNVDKKNTSEKMRSHISEKEAYIKESFKVIDDWLPTGYVALVQKKVNVAPGTIRNVRSARKGNLNVIRALLKVAKENKKFIEELKDSI
;
A
#
# COMPACT_ATOMS: atom_id res chain seq x y z
N MET A 1 -35.99 -10.95 -14.73
CA MET A 1 -34.97 -12.01 -14.89
C MET A 1 -33.73 -11.38 -15.52
N MET A 2 -32.55 -11.49 -14.90
CA MET A 2 -31.30 -10.91 -15.44
C MET A 2 -30.73 -11.81 -16.52
N THR A 3 -30.34 -11.26 -17.68
CA THR A 3 -29.87 -12.06 -18.82
C THR A 3 -28.43 -12.55 -18.62
N ASN A 4 -28.05 -13.62 -19.33
CA ASN A 4 -26.70 -14.20 -19.24
C ASN A 4 -25.59 -13.22 -19.69
N VAL A 5 -25.92 -12.20 -20.50
CA VAL A 5 -24.99 -11.16 -20.95
C VAL A 5 -24.66 -10.19 -19.81
N ASP A 6 -25.65 -9.79 -19.03
CA ASP A 6 -25.47 -8.91 -17.86
C ASP A 6 -24.61 -9.55 -16.77
N LYS A 7 -24.78 -10.87 -16.57
CA LYS A 7 -23.96 -11.65 -15.62
C LYS A 7 -22.49 -11.69 -16.04
N LYS A 8 -22.22 -11.90 -17.34
CA LYS A 8 -20.84 -11.97 -17.86
C LYS A 8 -20.14 -10.62 -17.75
N ASN A 9 -20.82 -9.53 -18.13
CA ASN A 9 -20.26 -8.18 -18.09
C ASN A 9 -19.95 -7.71 -16.66
N THR A 10 -20.79 -8.07 -15.68
CA THR A 10 -20.55 -7.79 -14.26
C THR A 10 -19.33 -8.55 -13.73
N SER A 11 -19.16 -9.81 -14.14
CA SER A 11 -18.04 -10.65 -13.70
C SER A 11 -16.69 -10.21 -14.28
N GLU A 12 -16.65 -9.74 -15.52
CA GLU A 12 -15.43 -9.19 -16.15
C GLU A 12 -15.02 -7.87 -15.49
N LYS A 13 -15.99 -7.00 -15.20
CA LYS A 13 -15.74 -5.73 -14.50
C LYS A 13 -15.26 -5.94 -13.06
N MET A 14 -15.75 -6.97 -12.35
CA MET A 14 -15.19 -7.33 -11.04
C MET A 14 -13.75 -7.85 -11.13
N ARG A 15 -13.43 -8.67 -12.15
CA ARG A 15 -12.07 -9.19 -12.35
C ARG A 15 -11.06 -8.08 -12.67
N SER A 16 -11.43 -7.08 -13.47
CA SER A 16 -10.55 -5.95 -13.79
C SER A 16 -10.20 -5.13 -12.54
N HIS A 17 -11.18 -4.85 -11.67
CA HIS A 17 -10.93 -4.11 -10.42
C HIS A 17 -10.04 -4.87 -9.42
N ILE A 18 -10.11 -6.21 -9.39
CA ILE A 18 -9.22 -7.03 -8.56
C ILE A 18 -7.78 -6.94 -9.08
N SER A 19 -7.60 -7.03 -10.41
CA SER A 19 -6.30 -6.93 -11.08
C SER A 19 -5.61 -5.58 -10.82
N GLU A 20 -6.34 -4.47 -10.96
CA GLU A 20 -5.80 -3.11 -10.70
C GLU A 20 -5.38 -2.93 -9.24
N LYS A 21 -6.17 -3.45 -8.31
CA LYS A 21 -5.88 -3.38 -6.87
C LYS A 21 -4.63 -4.18 -6.51
N GLU A 22 -4.47 -5.37 -7.08
CA GLU A 22 -3.28 -6.20 -6.87
C GLU A 22 -2.03 -5.56 -7.47
N ALA A 23 -2.14 -4.98 -8.67
CA ALA A 23 -1.06 -4.21 -9.29
C ALA A 23 -0.64 -3.02 -8.40
N TYR A 24 -1.61 -2.24 -7.91
CA TYR A 24 -1.35 -1.12 -6.99
C TYR A 24 -0.65 -1.57 -5.70
N ILE A 25 -1.09 -2.67 -5.09
CA ILE A 25 -0.45 -3.21 -3.88
C ILE A 25 1.00 -3.61 -4.19
N LYS A 26 1.22 -4.33 -5.29
CA LYS A 26 2.55 -4.78 -5.71
C LYS A 26 3.49 -3.61 -5.96
N GLU A 27 3.04 -2.57 -6.65
CA GLU A 27 3.82 -1.36 -6.91
C GLU A 27 4.10 -0.58 -5.62
N SER A 28 3.11 -0.47 -4.74
CA SER A 28 3.28 0.17 -3.43
C SER A 28 4.40 -0.51 -2.62
N PHE A 29 4.45 -1.84 -2.63
CA PHE A 29 5.47 -2.58 -1.90
C PHE A 29 6.88 -2.42 -2.46
N LYS A 30 7.06 -2.13 -3.76
CA LYS A 30 8.38 -1.76 -4.30
C LYS A 30 8.91 -0.49 -3.62
N VAL A 31 8.09 0.56 -3.59
CA VAL A 31 8.46 1.84 -2.96
C VAL A 31 8.69 1.68 -1.45
N ILE A 32 7.85 0.86 -0.79
CA ILE A 32 8.01 0.56 0.63
C ILE A 32 9.32 -0.18 0.89
N ASP A 33 9.67 -1.17 0.07
CA ASP A 33 10.90 -1.94 0.27
C ASP A 33 12.15 -1.06 0.11
N ASP A 34 12.14 -0.12 -0.86
CA ASP A 34 13.28 0.74 -1.15
C ASP A 34 13.46 1.89 -0.15
N TRP A 35 12.36 2.46 0.36
CA TRP A 35 12.40 3.76 1.04
C TRP A 35 11.81 3.79 2.45
N LEU A 36 11.26 2.68 2.95
CA LEU A 36 10.72 2.66 4.30
C LEU A 36 11.85 2.75 5.35
N PRO A 37 11.83 3.75 6.24
CA PRO A 37 12.89 3.94 7.22
C PRO A 37 12.90 2.85 8.30
N THR A 38 14.03 2.71 8.98
CA THR A 38 14.09 1.95 10.23
C THR A 38 13.19 2.61 11.28
N GLY A 39 12.58 1.81 12.16
CA GLY A 39 11.62 2.34 13.14
C GLY A 39 10.28 2.83 12.58
N TYR A 40 9.95 2.53 11.31
CA TYR A 40 8.71 2.96 10.64
C TYR A 40 7.41 2.68 11.41
N VAL A 41 7.37 1.67 12.29
CA VAL A 41 6.12 1.27 12.97
C VAL A 41 5.51 2.43 13.74
N ALA A 42 6.32 3.20 14.49
CA ALA A 42 5.84 4.37 15.22
C ALA A 42 5.37 5.49 14.27
N LEU A 43 6.06 5.69 13.14
CA LEU A 43 5.67 6.69 12.13
C LEU A 43 4.35 6.33 11.45
N VAL A 44 4.14 5.05 11.19
CA VAL A 44 2.89 4.53 10.61
C VAL A 44 1.75 4.64 11.62
N GLN A 45 1.98 4.34 12.90
CA GLN A 45 0.95 4.49 13.95
C GLN A 45 0.43 5.94 14.09
N LYS A 46 1.27 6.94 13.83
CA LYS A 46 0.84 8.35 13.79
C LYS A 46 -0.16 8.64 12.65
N LYS A 47 -0.15 7.82 11.59
CA LYS A 47 -1.01 7.99 10.41
C LYS A 47 -2.22 7.06 10.42
N VAL A 48 -2.16 5.95 11.15
CA VAL A 48 -3.24 4.96 11.23
C VAL A 48 -3.35 4.40 12.64
N ASN A 49 -4.55 4.44 13.21
CA ASN A 49 -4.83 3.92 14.55
C ASN A 49 -4.97 2.39 14.54
N VAL A 50 -3.84 1.68 14.43
CA VAL A 50 -3.77 0.21 14.52
C VAL A 50 -2.62 -0.22 15.42
N ALA A 51 -2.72 -1.44 15.95
CA ALA A 51 -1.68 -2.02 16.78
C ALA A 51 -0.35 -2.20 15.99
N PRO A 52 0.82 -2.08 16.66
CA PRO A 52 2.13 -2.31 16.04
C PRO A 52 2.25 -3.67 15.34
N GLY A 53 1.68 -4.71 15.96
CA GLY A 53 1.68 -6.08 15.42
C GLY A 53 0.96 -6.15 14.08
N THR A 54 -0.18 -5.46 13.94
CA THR A 54 -0.93 -5.39 12.68
C THR A 54 -0.11 -4.74 11.57
N ILE A 55 0.62 -3.66 11.88
CA ILE A 55 1.48 -2.97 10.90
C ILE A 55 2.59 -3.90 10.41
N ARG A 56 3.28 -4.59 11.33
CA ARG A 56 4.33 -5.55 10.99
C ARG A 56 3.78 -6.72 10.17
N ASN A 57 2.62 -7.25 10.54
CA ASN A 57 1.97 -8.33 9.83
C ASN A 57 1.61 -7.93 8.39
N VAL A 58 1.00 -6.75 8.19
CA VAL A 58 0.67 -6.24 6.84
C VAL A 58 1.93 -6.04 6.00
N ARG A 59 3.00 -5.49 6.57
CA ARG A 59 4.28 -5.33 5.86
C ARG A 59 4.84 -6.69 5.43
N SER A 60 4.88 -7.66 6.36
CA SER A 60 5.45 -8.99 6.12
C SER A 60 4.62 -9.80 5.13
N ALA A 61 3.29 -9.80 5.28
CA ALA A 61 2.38 -10.54 4.41
C ALA A 61 2.22 -9.92 3.02
N ARG A 62 2.66 -8.67 2.84
CA ARG A 62 2.50 -7.86 1.61
C ARG A 62 1.04 -7.74 1.14
N LYS A 63 0.09 -7.87 2.07
CA LYS A 63 -1.35 -7.87 1.81
C LYS A 63 -2.11 -7.56 3.10
N GLY A 64 -3.42 -7.36 2.98
CA GLY A 64 -4.31 -7.13 4.12
C GLY A 64 -4.86 -5.72 4.12
N ASN A 65 -4.80 -5.05 5.28
CA ASN A 65 -5.46 -3.77 5.48
C ASN A 65 -4.87 -2.67 4.57
N LEU A 66 -5.66 -2.22 3.60
CA LEU A 66 -5.26 -1.17 2.64
C LEU A 66 -4.90 0.15 3.32
N ASN A 67 -5.53 0.51 4.44
CA ASN A 67 -5.20 1.74 5.17
C ASN A 67 -3.78 1.66 5.73
N VAL A 68 -3.38 0.48 6.20
CA VAL A 68 -2.01 0.24 6.67
C VAL A 68 -1.02 0.26 5.51
N ILE A 69 -1.35 -0.35 4.36
CA ILE A 69 -0.51 -0.29 3.16
C ILE A 69 -0.32 1.16 2.69
N ARG A 70 -1.40 1.95 2.64
CA ARG A 70 -1.34 3.38 2.28
C ARG A 70 -0.49 4.17 3.28
N ALA A 71 -0.60 3.89 4.57
CA ALA A 71 0.20 4.55 5.60
C ALA A 71 1.69 4.19 5.48
N LEU A 72 2.02 2.91 5.24
CA LEU A 72 3.39 2.46 4.95
C LEU A 72 3.96 3.17 3.72
N LEU A 73 3.20 3.21 2.63
CA LEU A 73 3.60 3.90 1.40
C LEU A 73 3.84 5.39 1.64
N LYS A 74 2.98 6.04 2.42
CA LYS A 74 3.14 7.47 2.74
C LYS A 74 4.42 7.73 3.53
N VAL A 75 4.72 6.91 4.55
CA VAL A 75 5.98 7.02 5.30
C VAL A 75 7.20 6.79 4.40
N ALA A 76 7.15 5.78 3.51
CA ALA A 76 8.24 5.52 2.58
C ALA A 76 8.47 6.69 1.61
N LYS A 77 7.41 7.29 1.06
CA LYS A 77 7.51 8.47 0.19
C LYS A 77 8.05 9.70 0.92
N GLU A 78 7.60 9.94 2.15
CA GLU A 78 8.11 11.04 2.98
C GLU A 78 9.61 10.87 3.26
N ASN A 79 10.04 9.65 3.59
CA ASN A 79 11.45 9.36 3.81
C ASN A 79 12.29 9.48 2.54
N LYS A 80 11.78 9.03 1.39
CA LYS A 80 12.42 9.24 0.08
C LYS A 80 12.67 10.73 -0.18
N LYS A 81 11.63 11.56 -0.06
CA LYS A 81 11.69 13.00 -0.27
C LYS A 81 12.71 13.66 0.66
N PHE A 82 12.71 13.27 1.94
CA PHE A 82 13.67 13.77 2.92
C PHE A 82 15.12 13.43 2.55
N ILE A 83 15.39 12.21 2.08
CA ILE A 83 16.74 11.81 1.63
C ILE A 83 17.16 12.55 0.36
N GLU A 84 16.23 12.75 -0.59
CA GLU A 84 16.50 13.52 -1.82
C GLU A 84 16.82 14.99 -1.49
N GLU A 85 16.04 15.63 -0.62
CA GLU A 85 16.30 17.01 -0.16
C GLU A 85 17.65 17.15 0.56
N LEU A 86 18.07 16.14 1.33
CA LEU A 86 19.39 16.12 1.97
C LEU A 86 20.53 16.04 0.94
N LYS A 87 20.35 15.31 -0.16
CA LYS A 87 21.37 15.18 -1.21
C LYS A 87 21.56 16.48 -1.99
N ASP A 88 20.48 17.21 -2.24
CA ASP A 88 20.53 18.49 -2.96
C ASP A 88 21.09 19.64 -2.10
N SER A 89 21.22 19.42 -0.78
CA SER A 89 21.73 20.41 0.19
C SER A 89 23.24 20.28 0.47
N ILE A 90 23.93 19.33 -0.17
CA ILE A 90 25.39 19.07 -0.05
C ILE A 90 26.06 19.39 -1.38
#